data_AF-A0A0U3A8L1-F1
#
_entry.id   AF-A0A0U3A8L1-F1
#
_cell.length_a   1.000
_cell.length_b   1.000
_cell.length_c   1.000
_cell.angle_alpha   90.00
_cell.angle_beta   90.00
_cell.angle_gamma   90.00
#
_symmetry.space_group_name_H-M   'P 1'
#
loop_
_entity.id
_entity.type
_entity.pdbx_description
1 polymer ?
#
loop_
_entity_poly.entity_id
_entity_poly.type
_entity_poly.pdbx_seq_one_letter_code
_entity_poly.pdbx_strand_id
1 'polypeptide(L)'
;MPFKTRSNDLGEVRYLPPVSKEWKNTVYSYSKHDMKNLPVYNSNANEIIKGYFNLFFKDHKFLDSRFISRKKQREFLRRIYVSNIETKHTNSKIIVTLHTLNIGKNILQKNYRNLSRFFDFKILSYWTRKLNKKIKTINLFMKQKHTALNNNNLLVKFNDLENKKKLFILKYKLLSESLSWYNLYLKLYLTRAMKFTYYNKLDSLRRYQYNYHLNKFKFENNVFLGKLNTILSKLYNNNIEFNIINQKSVTLNTDILTEMLTLKIRREKTNIVPLIKNVLQHFKLPKTNRVQEKSGWIKTSSTSLLENKYKNSSLISILNKNNLNIDENCSLNELLKEITNYSSKSFVSNGNINNVSNKQDYNNISNIIFNSIKYKNLEGVRLQAKGRLSRPGRADRSQIKLGWKGGLKNIEASYKGLSTVTYRGYDKPNISYSVSNSKRSAGAFAIRGWVSGK
;
A
#
# COMPACT_ATOMS: atom_id res chain seq x y z
N MET A 1 24.72 11.21 41.70
CA MET A 1 25.38 10.26 40.77
C MET A 1 26.79 10.77 40.48
N PRO A 2 27.82 9.90 40.46
CA PRO A 2 29.17 10.35 40.08
C PRO A 2 29.26 10.56 38.55
N PHE A 3 29.44 11.81 38.10
CA PHE A 3 29.63 12.18 36.70
C PHE A 3 31.07 11.88 36.23
N LYS A 4 31.43 10.59 36.16
CA LYS A 4 32.79 10.16 35.82
C LYS A 4 33.12 10.44 34.36
N THR A 5 34.33 10.93 34.13
CA THR A 5 34.92 11.04 32.79
C THR A 5 35.36 9.67 32.29
N ARG A 6 35.20 9.42 30.99
CA ARG A 6 35.63 8.15 30.38
C ARG A 6 37.10 8.23 29.99
N SER A 7 37.90 7.24 30.40
CA SER A 7 39.29 7.10 29.97
C SER A 7 39.40 6.34 28.65
N ASN A 8 38.57 5.32 28.47
CA ASN A 8 38.66 4.34 27.40
C ASN A 8 37.79 4.73 26.20
N ASP A 9 38.27 4.42 25.00
CA ASP A 9 37.53 4.60 23.76
C ASP A 9 36.41 3.57 23.63
N LEU A 10 35.30 3.99 23.03
CA LEU A 10 34.13 3.16 22.79
C LEU A 10 34.01 2.80 21.31
N GLY A 11 33.56 1.56 21.06
CA GLY A 11 33.23 1.10 19.72
C GLY A 11 31.79 1.44 19.33
N GLU A 12 31.48 1.34 18.04
CA GLU A 12 30.13 1.52 17.53
C GLU A 12 29.14 0.53 18.16
N VAL A 13 27.94 1.03 18.46
CA VAL A 13 26.84 0.17 18.91
C VAL A 13 26.43 -0.75 17.76
N ARG A 14 26.27 -2.03 18.07
CA ARG A 14 25.77 -3.01 17.10
C ARG A 14 24.41 -2.59 16.54
N TYR A 15 24.14 -2.96 15.30
CA TYR A 15 22.85 -2.71 14.70
C TYR A 15 21.75 -3.50 15.42
N LEU A 16 20.71 -2.79 15.85
CA LEU A 16 19.53 -3.36 16.49
C LEU A 16 18.42 -3.52 15.45
N PRO A 17 18.15 -4.76 15.00
CA PRO A 17 17.10 -4.99 14.03
C PRO A 17 15.72 -4.85 14.72
N PRO A 18 14.63 -4.60 13.97
CA PRO A 18 13.35 -4.25 14.55
C PRO A 18 12.75 -5.37 15.39
N VAL A 19 12.40 -5.06 16.65
CA VAL A 19 11.81 -6.01 17.62
C VAL A 19 10.56 -6.71 17.07
N SER A 20 9.76 -6.02 16.25
CA SER A 20 8.54 -6.59 15.67
C SER A 20 8.75 -7.66 14.61
N LYS A 21 9.99 -7.93 14.20
CA LYS A 21 10.30 -9.03 13.30
C LYS A 21 10.69 -10.31 14.03
N GLU A 22 11.00 -10.23 15.33
CA GLU A 22 11.34 -11.40 16.12
C GLU A 22 10.12 -12.28 16.39
N TRP A 23 9.04 -11.68 16.90
CA TRP A 23 7.77 -12.35 17.16
C TRP A 23 6.67 -11.74 16.30
N LYS A 24 5.77 -12.57 15.76
CA LYS A 24 4.62 -12.09 14.99
C LYS A 24 3.68 -11.23 15.83
N ASN A 25 3.61 -11.48 17.12
CA ASN A 25 2.88 -10.65 18.07
C ASN A 25 3.90 -10.01 19.02
N THR A 26 4.08 -8.69 18.96
CA THR A 26 4.82 -7.98 20.01
C THR A 26 3.84 -7.58 21.09
N VAL A 27 3.84 -8.35 22.17
CA VAL A 27 2.90 -8.20 23.28
C VAL A 27 3.61 -8.54 24.58
N TYR A 28 3.24 -7.83 25.62
CA TYR A 28 3.50 -8.18 27.00
C TYR A 28 2.26 -7.84 27.80
N SER A 29 1.76 -8.79 28.58
CA SER A 29 0.68 -8.56 29.54
C SER A 29 1.07 -9.17 30.88
N TYR A 30 0.68 -8.52 31.96
CA TYR A 30 0.91 -9.02 33.31
C TYR A 30 0.12 -10.32 33.55
N SER A 31 -1.15 -10.34 33.14
CA SER A 31 -1.96 -11.56 33.11
C SER A 31 -1.55 -12.45 31.94
N LYS A 32 -1.10 -13.67 32.24
CA LYS A 32 -0.77 -14.68 31.22
C LYS A 32 -2.01 -15.19 30.48
N HIS A 33 -3.21 -15.09 31.05
CA HIS A 33 -4.44 -15.58 30.42
C HIS A 33 -4.71 -14.90 29.08
N ASP A 34 -4.41 -13.60 28.98
CA ASP A 34 -4.63 -12.82 27.78
C ASP A 34 -3.72 -13.24 26.62
N MET A 35 -2.58 -13.90 26.91
CA MET A 35 -1.59 -14.31 25.91
C MET A 35 -1.81 -15.71 25.34
N LYS A 36 -2.48 -16.60 26.08
CA LYS A 36 -2.57 -18.03 25.74
C LYS A 36 -3.19 -18.28 24.37
N ASN A 37 -4.23 -17.51 24.02
CA ASN A 37 -5.01 -17.72 22.80
C ASN A 37 -4.50 -16.93 21.58
N LEU A 38 -3.47 -16.07 21.74
CA LEU A 38 -2.95 -15.25 20.64
C LEU A 38 -2.53 -16.05 19.39
N PRO A 39 -1.88 -17.23 19.49
CA PRO A 39 -1.52 -18.00 18.31
C PRO A 39 -2.74 -18.42 17.47
N VAL A 40 -3.83 -18.82 18.14
CA VAL A 40 -5.08 -19.22 17.50
C VAL A 40 -5.76 -18.00 16.87
N TYR A 41 -5.84 -16.89 17.60
CA TYR A 41 -6.40 -15.64 17.08
C TYR A 41 -5.64 -15.13 15.86
N ASN A 42 -4.30 -15.21 15.87
CA ASN A 42 -3.47 -14.82 14.73
C ASN A 42 -3.72 -15.73 13.51
N SER A 43 -3.80 -17.05 13.70
CA SER A 43 -4.16 -17.97 12.60
C SER A 43 -5.53 -17.65 11.99
N ASN A 44 -6.54 -17.43 12.83
CA ASN A 44 -7.90 -17.08 12.37
C ASN A 44 -7.93 -15.72 11.67
N ALA A 45 -7.24 -14.72 12.22
CA ALA A 45 -7.13 -13.40 11.63
C ALA A 45 -6.47 -13.46 10.25
N ASN A 46 -5.40 -14.25 10.07
CA ASN A 46 -4.76 -14.44 8.77
C ASN A 46 -5.73 -15.01 7.72
N GLU A 47 -6.55 -16.00 8.06
CA GLU A 47 -7.55 -16.56 7.14
C GLU A 47 -8.67 -15.56 6.81
N ILE A 48 -9.15 -14.80 7.79
CA ILE A 48 -10.15 -13.74 7.56
C ILE A 48 -9.60 -12.66 6.64
N ILE A 49 -8.36 -12.20 6.88
CA ILE A 49 -7.71 -11.18 6.08
C ILE A 49 -7.48 -11.69 4.64
N LYS A 50 -7.00 -12.93 4.47
CA LYS A 50 -6.89 -13.55 3.14
C LYS A 50 -8.26 -13.62 2.45
N GLY A 51 -9.32 -13.98 3.17
CA GLY A 51 -10.69 -13.97 2.65
C GLY A 51 -11.15 -12.58 2.20
N TYR A 52 -10.91 -11.56 3.02
CA TYR A 52 -11.24 -10.17 2.76
C TYR A 52 -10.57 -9.62 1.49
N PHE A 53 -9.26 -9.80 1.34
CA PHE A 53 -8.57 -9.32 0.14
C PHE A 53 -8.95 -10.10 -1.13
N ASN A 54 -9.48 -11.31 -0.98
CA ASN A 54 -10.03 -12.13 -2.05
C ASN A 54 -11.50 -11.83 -2.39
N LEU A 55 -12.15 -10.85 -1.76
CA LEU A 55 -13.52 -10.46 -2.09
C LEU A 55 -13.66 -10.13 -3.59
N PHE A 56 -14.73 -10.64 -4.19
CA PHE A 56 -15.05 -10.49 -5.61
C PHE A 56 -16.57 -10.34 -5.77
N PHE A 57 -17.02 -9.64 -6.81
CA PHE A 57 -18.45 -9.51 -7.09
C PHE A 57 -19.04 -10.86 -7.52
N LYS A 58 -20.12 -11.28 -6.85
CA LYS A 58 -20.75 -12.59 -7.07
C LYS A 58 -21.47 -12.71 -8.41
N ASP A 59 -22.17 -11.65 -8.82
CA ASP A 59 -23.20 -11.75 -9.85
C ASP A 59 -22.84 -11.07 -11.17
N HIS A 60 -23.33 -11.69 -12.25
CA HIS A 60 -23.34 -11.15 -13.60
C HIS A 60 -24.13 -9.83 -13.70
N LYS A 61 -25.10 -9.59 -12.80
CA LYS A 61 -25.96 -8.39 -12.81
C LYS A 61 -25.20 -7.05 -12.79
N PHE A 62 -23.99 -7.03 -12.20
CA PHE A 62 -23.16 -5.84 -12.11
C PHE A 62 -21.97 -5.84 -13.08
N LEU A 63 -21.57 -6.99 -13.62
CA LEU A 63 -20.34 -7.17 -14.38
C LEU A 63 -20.54 -7.79 -15.78
N ASP A 64 -21.75 -8.20 -16.16
CA ASP A 64 -22.08 -8.96 -17.38
C ASP A 64 -21.01 -10.01 -17.73
N SER A 65 -20.56 -10.73 -16.71
CA SER A 65 -19.57 -11.81 -16.82
C SER A 65 -20.22 -13.14 -16.48
N ARG A 66 -19.79 -14.21 -17.14
CA ARG A 66 -20.19 -15.57 -16.78
C ARG A 66 -19.85 -15.83 -15.32
N PHE A 67 -20.75 -16.50 -14.60
CA PHE A 67 -20.53 -16.90 -13.21
C PHE A 67 -19.18 -17.61 -13.06
N ILE A 68 -18.37 -17.15 -12.11
CA ILE A 68 -17.06 -17.73 -11.81
C ILE A 68 -17.17 -18.47 -10.48
N SER A 69 -16.99 -19.79 -10.51
CA SER A 69 -17.03 -20.60 -9.30
C SER A 69 -15.95 -20.20 -8.29
N ARG A 70 -16.25 -20.32 -6.99
CA ARG A 70 -15.27 -20.04 -5.91
C ARG A 70 -13.98 -20.85 -6.07
N LYS A 71 -14.06 -22.09 -6.59
CA LYS A 71 -12.88 -22.93 -6.88
C LYS A 71 -11.96 -22.24 -7.89
N LYS A 72 -12.51 -21.76 -9.01
CA LYS A 72 -11.76 -21.07 -10.07
C LYS A 72 -11.22 -19.72 -9.61
N GLN A 73 -11.96 -18.98 -8.80
CA GLN A 73 -11.50 -17.70 -8.22
C GLN A 73 -10.24 -17.87 -7.36
N ARG A 74 -10.15 -18.96 -6.59
CA ARG A 74 -8.99 -19.26 -5.74
C ARG A 74 -7.71 -19.54 -6.53
N GLU A 75 -7.80 -19.82 -7.82
CA GLU A 75 -6.66 -20.09 -8.73
C GLU A 75 -6.22 -18.86 -9.54
N PHE A 76 -6.89 -17.72 -9.34
CA PHE A 76 -6.52 -16.47 -10.00
C PHE A 76 -5.18 -15.95 -9.50
N LEU A 77 -4.25 -15.78 -10.44
CA LEU A 77 -2.94 -15.18 -10.15
C LEU A 77 -3.01 -13.66 -10.05
N ARG A 78 -3.97 -13.02 -10.74
CA ARG A 78 -4.18 -11.58 -10.73
C ARG A 78 -5.10 -11.21 -9.57
N ARG A 79 -4.53 -11.14 -8.37
CA ARG A 79 -5.22 -10.75 -7.14
C ARG A 79 -4.33 -9.89 -6.24
N ILE A 80 -4.87 -9.50 -5.09
CA ILE A 80 -4.10 -8.88 -4.01
C ILE A 80 -3.53 -10.03 -3.18
N TYR A 81 -2.22 -10.12 -3.11
CA TYR A 81 -1.51 -11.03 -2.22
C TYR A 81 -1.21 -10.35 -0.90
N VAL A 82 -1.18 -11.12 0.16
CA VAL A 82 -1.14 -10.62 1.53
C VAL A 82 -0.22 -11.49 2.35
N SER A 83 0.72 -10.89 3.08
CA SER A 83 1.59 -11.64 4.00
C SER A 83 0.85 -12.09 5.26
N ASN A 84 1.48 -12.92 6.08
CA ASN A 84 0.98 -13.12 7.44
C ASN A 84 1.06 -11.80 8.22
N ILE A 85 0.12 -11.59 9.13
CA ILE A 85 0.07 -10.38 9.95
C ILE A 85 1.20 -10.35 10.99
N GLU A 86 1.62 -9.13 11.28
CA GLU A 86 2.44 -8.79 12.44
C GLU A 86 1.63 -7.85 13.31
N THR A 87 1.44 -8.16 14.58
CA THR A 87 0.60 -7.39 15.50
C THR A 87 1.46 -6.74 16.58
N LYS A 88 1.21 -5.46 16.86
CA LYS A 88 1.75 -4.77 18.03
C LYS A 88 0.64 -4.49 19.00
N HIS A 89 0.72 -5.08 20.20
CA HIS A 89 -0.30 -4.94 21.22
C HIS A 89 0.08 -3.82 22.19
N THR A 90 -0.90 -3.00 22.49
CA THR A 90 -0.89 -2.05 23.61
C THR A 90 -2.15 -2.32 24.44
N ASN A 91 -2.24 -1.74 25.64
CA ASN A 91 -3.42 -1.92 26.49
C ASN A 91 -4.71 -1.38 25.85
N SER A 92 -4.61 -0.39 24.95
CA SER A 92 -5.79 0.25 24.34
C SER A 92 -6.07 -0.22 22.92
N LYS A 93 -5.05 -0.60 22.15
CA LYS A 93 -5.18 -0.93 20.73
C LYS A 93 -4.16 -1.93 20.23
N ILE A 94 -4.47 -2.52 19.08
CA ILE A 94 -3.59 -3.43 18.35
C ILE A 94 -3.29 -2.84 16.98
N ILE A 95 -2.00 -2.64 16.70
CA ILE A 95 -1.55 -2.18 15.39
C ILE A 95 -1.23 -3.41 14.55
N VAL A 96 -2.05 -3.67 13.53
CA VAL A 96 -1.88 -4.77 12.60
C VAL A 96 -1.09 -4.29 11.39
N THR A 97 0.16 -4.73 11.31
CA THR A 97 1.03 -4.54 10.15
C THR A 97 0.84 -5.64 9.12
N LEU A 98 0.63 -5.24 7.86
CA LEU A 98 0.34 -6.16 6.76
C LEU A 98 1.08 -5.75 5.49
N HIS A 99 1.84 -6.65 4.90
CA HIS A 99 2.43 -6.42 3.59
C HIS A 99 1.48 -6.93 2.50
N THR A 100 1.23 -6.08 1.50
CA THR A 100 0.31 -6.40 0.40
C THR A 100 0.99 -6.20 -0.95
N LEU A 101 0.62 -7.01 -1.93
CA LEU A 101 1.05 -6.84 -3.32
C LEU A 101 -0.16 -6.92 -4.25
N ASN A 102 -0.44 -5.82 -4.93
CA ASN A 102 -1.61 -5.71 -5.79
C ASN A 102 -1.24 -5.83 -7.27
N ILE A 103 -1.23 -7.07 -7.79
CA ILE A 103 -0.84 -7.36 -9.18
C ILE A 103 -1.83 -6.75 -10.19
N GLY A 104 -3.12 -6.71 -9.84
CA GLY A 104 -4.19 -6.29 -10.75
C GLY A 104 -4.39 -4.77 -10.88
N LYS A 105 -3.87 -3.97 -9.95
CA LYS A 105 -4.18 -2.53 -9.83
C LYS A 105 -3.97 -1.76 -11.13
N ASN A 106 -2.77 -1.85 -11.70
CA ASN A 106 -2.39 -1.07 -12.88
C ASN A 106 -3.22 -1.48 -14.12
N ILE A 107 -3.53 -2.77 -14.25
CA ILE A 107 -4.34 -3.29 -15.36
C ILE A 107 -5.77 -2.77 -15.23
N LEU A 108 -6.37 -2.86 -14.03
CA LEU A 108 -7.72 -2.36 -13.78
C LEU A 108 -7.80 -0.85 -14.03
N GLN A 109 -6.80 -0.09 -13.56
CA GLN A 109 -6.71 1.34 -13.76
C GLN A 109 -6.56 1.72 -15.24
N LYS A 110 -5.70 1.02 -15.99
CA LYS A 110 -5.51 1.25 -17.43
C LYS A 110 -6.78 0.95 -18.21
N ASN A 111 -7.43 -0.18 -17.93
CA ASN A 111 -8.67 -0.56 -18.60
C ASN A 111 -9.79 0.46 -18.32
N TYR A 112 -9.93 0.89 -17.06
CA TYR A 112 -10.90 1.92 -16.69
C TYR A 112 -10.60 3.26 -17.38
N ARG A 113 -9.36 3.75 -17.34
CA ARG A 113 -8.95 5.03 -17.96
C ARG A 113 -9.11 5.04 -19.48
N ASN A 114 -8.74 3.96 -20.15
CA ASN A 114 -8.86 3.87 -21.60
C ASN A 114 -10.32 3.94 -22.02
N LEU A 115 -11.19 3.24 -21.30
CA LEU A 115 -12.61 3.24 -21.60
C LEU A 115 -13.26 4.56 -21.21
N SER A 116 -12.93 5.14 -20.05
CA SER A 116 -13.46 6.45 -19.63
C SER A 116 -13.11 7.54 -20.62
N ARG A 117 -11.86 7.59 -21.10
CA ARG A 117 -11.45 8.52 -22.16
C ARG A 117 -12.25 8.32 -23.44
N PHE A 118 -12.52 7.09 -23.84
CA PHE A 118 -13.37 6.82 -25.00
C PHE A 118 -14.79 7.40 -24.81
N PHE A 119 -15.36 7.26 -23.62
CA PHE A 119 -16.65 7.85 -23.27
C PHE A 119 -16.62 9.38 -23.32
N ASP A 120 -15.63 10.00 -22.67
CA ASP A 120 -15.49 11.46 -22.61
C ASP A 120 -15.26 12.06 -24.00
N PHE A 121 -14.31 11.51 -24.77
CA PHE A 121 -13.91 12.10 -26.05
C PHE A 121 -14.84 11.77 -27.21
N LYS A 122 -15.51 10.61 -27.23
CA LYS A 122 -16.29 10.19 -28.41
C LYS A 122 -17.79 10.30 -28.19
N ILE A 123 -18.27 9.91 -27.01
CA ILE A 123 -19.71 9.87 -26.73
C ILE A 123 -20.17 11.22 -26.20
N LEU A 124 -19.51 11.76 -25.18
CA LEU A 124 -19.92 13.05 -24.61
C LEU A 124 -19.76 14.17 -25.63
N SER A 125 -18.65 14.22 -26.36
CA SER A 125 -18.44 15.22 -27.44
C SER A 125 -19.46 15.13 -28.58
N TYR A 126 -19.84 13.91 -29.00
CA TYR A 126 -20.84 13.71 -30.04
C TYR A 126 -22.20 14.22 -29.58
N TRP A 127 -22.55 13.96 -28.33
CA TRP A 127 -23.81 14.39 -27.74
C TRP A 127 -23.87 15.87 -27.43
N THR A 128 -22.80 16.47 -26.91
CA THR A 128 -22.72 17.93 -26.74
C THR A 128 -22.86 18.62 -28.09
N ARG A 129 -22.25 18.08 -29.15
CA ARG A 129 -22.41 18.60 -30.51
C ARG A 129 -23.85 18.47 -31.02
N LYS A 130 -24.52 17.33 -30.77
CA LYS A 130 -25.91 17.08 -31.17
C LYS A 130 -26.90 17.97 -30.40
N LEU A 131 -26.67 18.17 -29.10
CA LEU A 131 -27.45 19.08 -28.25
C LEU A 131 -27.24 20.53 -28.68
N ASN A 132 -26.00 20.96 -28.91
CA ASN A 132 -25.70 22.32 -29.37
C ASN A 132 -26.35 22.62 -30.74
N LYS A 133 -26.42 21.64 -31.64
CA LYS A 133 -27.19 21.78 -32.90
C LYS A 133 -28.69 21.98 -32.63
N LYS A 134 -29.30 21.16 -31.76
CA LYS A 134 -30.71 21.30 -31.40
C LYS A 134 -31.02 22.62 -30.68
N ILE A 135 -30.14 23.08 -29.80
CA ILE A 135 -30.27 24.37 -29.12
C ILE A 135 -30.18 25.51 -30.14
N LYS A 136 -29.23 25.44 -31.09
CA LYS A 136 -29.15 26.41 -32.18
C LYS A 136 -30.43 26.47 -33.02
N THR A 137 -31.03 25.33 -33.37
CA THR A 137 -32.29 25.31 -34.11
C THR A 137 -33.47 25.89 -33.31
N ILE A 138 -33.53 25.61 -32.00
CA ILE A 138 -34.56 26.19 -31.12
C ILE A 138 -34.37 27.71 -31.00
N ASN A 139 -33.14 28.18 -30.82
CA ASN A 139 -32.85 29.62 -30.77
C ASN A 139 -33.21 30.31 -32.09
N LEU A 140 -33.00 29.65 -33.24
CA LEU A 140 -33.40 30.17 -34.54
C LEU A 140 -34.93 30.31 -34.66
N PHE A 141 -35.65 29.29 -34.20
CA PHE A 141 -37.12 29.27 -34.19
C PHE A 141 -37.72 30.31 -33.23
N MET A 142 -37.13 30.47 -32.03
CA MET A 142 -37.55 31.49 -31.07
C MET A 142 -37.30 32.90 -31.60
N LYS A 143 -36.19 33.12 -32.33
CA LYS A 143 -35.89 34.41 -32.97
C LYS A 143 -36.93 34.77 -34.04
N GLN A 144 -37.34 33.81 -34.88
CA GLN A 144 -38.43 33.98 -35.86
C GLN A 144 -39.80 34.24 -35.22
N LYS A 145 -40.07 33.63 -34.06
CA LYS A 145 -41.33 33.83 -33.35
C LYS A 145 -41.41 35.19 -32.65
N HIS A 146 -40.30 35.68 -32.09
CA HIS A 146 -40.24 37.04 -31.52
C HIS A 146 -40.42 38.13 -32.58
N THR A 147 -39.87 37.95 -33.79
CA THR A 147 -40.13 38.87 -34.91
C THR A 147 -41.59 38.84 -35.36
N ALA A 148 -42.27 37.70 -35.26
CA ALA A 148 -43.70 37.59 -35.56
C ALA A 148 -44.61 38.16 -34.44
N LEU A 149 -44.22 38.04 -33.17
CA LEU A 149 -45.01 38.52 -32.03
C LEU A 149 -44.95 40.05 -31.87
N ASN A 150 -43.82 40.68 -32.20
CA ASN A 150 -43.70 42.15 -32.22
C ASN A 150 -44.61 42.82 -33.26
N ASN A 151 -45.09 42.08 -34.26
CA ASN A 151 -46.02 42.60 -35.27
C ASN A 151 -47.49 42.56 -34.80
N ASN A 152 -47.81 41.87 -33.71
CA ASN A 152 -49.18 41.76 -33.19
C ASN A 152 -49.30 42.47 -31.84
N ASN A 153 -49.44 43.80 -31.89
CA ASN A 153 -49.76 44.63 -30.72
C ASN A 153 -51.21 44.39 -30.26
N LEU A 154 -51.41 43.50 -29.28
CA LEU A 154 -52.62 43.47 -28.44
C LEU A 154 -52.22 43.36 -26.96
N LEU A 155 -51.78 44.50 -26.42
CA LEU A 155 -51.59 44.76 -25.00
C LEU A 155 -52.95 44.99 -24.33
N VAL A 156 -53.59 43.93 -23.83
CA VAL A 156 -54.72 44.08 -22.90
C VAL A 156 -54.15 44.44 -21.52
N LYS A 157 -54.39 45.69 -21.10
CA LYS A 157 -54.06 46.25 -19.79
C LYS A 157 -54.89 45.56 -18.69
N PHE A 158 -54.30 44.60 -17.98
CA PHE A 158 -54.80 44.19 -16.65
C PHE A 158 -54.13 45.07 -15.59
N ASN A 159 -54.90 45.70 -14.70
CA ASN A 159 -54.46 46.85 -13.90
C ASN A 159 -54.22 46.60 -12.39
N ASP A 160 -54.04 45.36 -11.95
CA ASP A 160 -53.70 45.08 -10.53
C ASP A 160 -52.23 44.68 -10.37
N LEU A 161 -51.41 45.55 -9.77
CA LEU A 161 -49.97 45.32 -9.56
C LEU A 161 -49.69 44.13 -8.63
N GLU A 162 -50.60 43.87 -7.68
CA GLU A 162 -50.47 42.83 -6.66
C GLU A 162 -50.90 41.45 -7.18
N ASN A 163 -52.00 41.39 -7.95
CA ASN A 163 -52.39 40.21 -8.72
C ASN A 163 -51.36 39.89 -9.81
N LYS A 164 -50.73 40.90 -10.44
CA LYS A 164 -49.58 40.70 -11.34
C LYS A 164 -48.41 40.04 -10.61
N LYS A 165 -47.99 40.53 -9.44
CA LYS A 165 -46.89 39.93 -8.66
C LYS A 165 -47.21 38.47 -8.28
N LYS A 166 -48.42 38.18 -7.77
CA LYS A 166 -48.87 36.81 -7.48
C LYS A 166 -48.88 35.92 -8.72
N LEU A 167 -49.38 36.43 -9.85
CA LEU A 167 -49.42 35.70 -11.11
C LEU A 167 -48.02 35.46 -11.66
N PHE A 168 -47.09 36.42 -11.53
CA PHE A 168 -45.69 36.26 -11.89
C PHE A 168 -44.98 35.22 -11.00
N ILE A 169 -45.24 35.22 -9.69
CA ILE A 169 -44.70 34.22 -8.76
C ILE A 169 -45.25 32.84 -9.09
N LEU A 170 -46.56 32.71 -9.33
CA LEU A 170 -47.17 31.44 -9.74
C LEU A 170 -46.63 30.97 -11.09
N LYS A 171 -46.52 31.87 -12.08
CA LYS A 171 -45.96 31.57 -13.40
C LYS A 171 -44.49 31.18 -13.30
N TYR A 172 -43.70 31.84 -12.46
CA TYR A 172 -42.29 31.50 -12.18
C TYR A 172 -42.15 30.17 -11.45
N LYS A 173 -43.04 29.88 -10.48
CA LYS A 173 -43.08 28.61 -9.75
C LYS A 173 -43.47 27.45 -10.67
N LEU A 174 -44.46 27.68 -11.54
CA LEU A 174 -44.89 26.71 -12.55
C LEU A 174 -43.81 26.53 -13.62
N LEU A 175 -43.07 27.59 -13.97
CA LEU A 175 -41.90 27.52 -14.85
C LEU A 175 -40.74 26.76 -14.20
N SER A 176 -40.44 27.01 -12.93
CA SER A 176 -39.34 26.35 -12.22
C SER A 176 -39.63 24.87 -11.96
N GLU A 177 -40.86 24.54 -11.61
CA GLU A 177 -41.35 23.16 -11.50
C GLU A 177 -41.36 22.48 -12.88
N SER A 178 -41.96 23.09 -13.91
CA SER A 178 -41.94 22.49 -15.26
C SER A 178 -40.52 22.37 -15.84
N LEU A 179 -39.60 23.29 -15.55
CA LEU A 179 -38.19 23.18 -15.94
C LEU A 179 -37.49 22.03 -15.22
N SER A 180 -37.77 21.84 -13.93
CA SER A 180 -37.32 20.66 -13.16
C SER A 180 -37.83 19.36 -13.78
N TRP A 181 -39.12 19.29 -14.11
CA TRP A 181 -39.74 18.11 -14.71
C TRP A 181 -39.28 17.86 -16.14
N TYR A 182 -39.10 18.91 -16.94
CA TYR A 182 -38.51 18.86 -18.27
C TYR A 182 -37.06 18.40 -18.23
N ASN A 183 -36.27 18.85 -17.24
CA ASN A 183 -34.91 18.40 -17.01
C ASN A 183 -34.86 16.92 -16.60
N LEU A 184 -35.79 16.46 -15.74
CA LEU A 184 -35.92 15.05 -15.38
C LEU A 184 -36.31 14.19 -16.58
N TYR A 185 -37.30 14.63 -17.36
CA TYR A 185 -37.75 13.93 -18.56
C TYR A 185 -36.66 13.85 -19.63
N LEU A 186 -35.98 14.97 -19.91
CA LEU A 186 -34.81 15.00 -20.80
C LEU A 186 -33.71 14.08 -20.29
N LYS A 187 -33.43 14.07 -18.98
CA LYS A 187 -32.45 13.18 -18.37
C LYS A 187 -32.84 11.72 -18.55
N LEU A 188 -34.11 11.35 -18.37
CA LEU A 188 -34.63 10.00 -18.59
C LEU A 188 -34.59 9.58 -20.07
N TYR A 189 -34.97 10.48 -20.98
CA TYR A 189 -34.92 10.24 -22.42
C TYR A 189 -33.48 10.08 -22.91
N LEU A 190 -32.58 10.98 -22.51
CA LEU A 190 -31.16 10.94 -22.87
C LEU A 190 -30.49 9.69 -22.30
N THR A 191 -30.81 9.31 -21.05
CA THR A 191 -30.27 8.07 -20.46
C THR A 191 -30.79 6.83 -21.18
N ARG A 192 -32.06 6.76 -21.57
CA ARG A 192 -32.59 5.65 -22.40
C ARG A 192 -31.95 5.60 -23.78
N ALA A 193 -31.86 6.74 -24.48
CA ALA A 193 -31.26 6.82 -25.82
C ALA A 193 -29.76 6.47 -25.81
N MET A 194 -29.03 6.92 -24.80
CA MET A 194 -27.63 6.55 -24.56
C MET A 194 -27.48 5.07 -24.28
N LYS A 195 -28.35 4.52 -23.44
CA LYS A 195 -28.33 3.10 -23.08
C LYS A 195 -28.58 2.24 -24.31
N PHE A 196 -29.52 2.60 -25.18
CA PHE A 196 -29.80 1.84 -26.41
C PHE A 196 -28.60 1.84 -27.39
N THR A 197 -27.98 3.00 -27.60
CA THR A 197 -26.90 3.17 -28.60
C THR A 197 -25.55 2.60 -28.14
N TYR A 198 -25.25 2.64 -26.84
CA TYR A 198 -23.93 2.28 -26.31
C TYR A 198 -23.96 1.23 -25.18
N TYR A 199 -25.02 0.42 -25.09
CA TYR A 199 -25.25 -0.56 -24.01
C TYR A 199 -23.99 -1.37 -23.65
N ASN A 200 -23.44 -2.12 -24.61
CA ASN A 200 -22.29 -3.00 -24.40
C ASN A 200 -21.06 -2.25 -23.87
N LYS A 201 -20.86 -1.01 -24.33
CA LYS A 201 -19.72 -0.20 -23.88
C LYS A 201 -19.96 0.32 -22.46
N LEU A 202 -21.18 0.76 -22.14
CA LEU A 202 -21.54 1.26 -20.81
C LEU A 202 -21.42 0.15 -19.76
N ASP A 203 -21.84 -1.07 -20.10
CA ASP A 203 -21.66 -2.22 -19.21
C ASP A 203 -20.19 -2.56 -19.00
N SER A 204 -19.38 -2.51 -20.06
CA SER A 204 -17.93 -2.70 -19.93
C SER A 204 -17.27 -1.61 -19.08
N LEU A 205 -17.74 -0.36 -19.16
CA LEU A 205 -17.29 0.76 -18.33
C LEU A 205 -17.61 0.49 -16.87
N ARG A 206 -18.89 0.21 -16.59
CA ARG A 206 -19.40 -0.11 -15.27
C ARG A 206 -18.62 -1.27 -14.65
N ARG A 207 -18.35 -2.31 -15.43
CA ARG A 207 -17.54 -3.47 -15.00
C ARG A 207 -16.12 -3.06 -14.60
N TYR A 208 -15.42 -2.27 -15.41
CA TYR A 208 -14.06 -1.84 -15.07
C TYR A 208 -14.05 -0.85 -13.90
N GLN A 209 -15.03 0.05 -13.85
CA GLN A 209 -15.24 1.00 -12.76
C GLN A 209 -15.42 0.25 -11.44
N TYR A 210 -16.38 -0.67 -11.35
CA TYR A 210 -16.62 -1.43 -10.13
C TYR A 210 -15.43 -2.27 -9.69
N ASN A 211 -14.76 -2.98 -10.61
CA ASN A 211 -13.58 -3.76 -10.25
C ASN A 211 -12.43 -2.86 -9.76
N TYR A 212 -12.23 -1.69 -10.36
CA TYR A 212 -11.24 -0.72 -9.94
C TYR A 212 -11.57 -0.14 -8.55
N HIS A 213 -12.81 0.29 -8.34
CA HIS A 213 -13.27 0.84 -7.06
C HIS A 213 -13.27 -0.20 -5.94
N LEU A 214 -13.72 -1.44 -6.19
CA LEU A 214 -13.62 -2.52 -5.20
C LEU A 214 -12.17 -2.75 -4.78
N ASN A 215 -11.24 -2.74 -5.73
CA ASN A 215 -9.82 -2.89 -5.45
C ASN A 215 -9.27 -1.72 -4.62
N LYS A 216 -9.67 -0.47 -4.93
CA LYS A 216 -9.30 0.74 -4.19
C LYS A 216 -9.87 0.74 -2.77
N PHE A 217 -11.17 0.52 -2.63
CA PHE A 217 -11.89 0.63 -1.36
C PHE A 217 -11.51 -0.45 -0.35
N LYS A 218 -10.92 -1.58 -0.78
CA LYS A 218 -10.33 -2.57 0.14
C LYS A 218 -9.23 -2.00 1.06
N PHE A 219 -8.61 -0.90 0.67
CA PHE A 219 -7.57 -0.22 1.46
C PHE A 219 -8.07 1.03 2.17
N GLU A 220 -9.33 1.43 1.97
CA GLU A 220 -9.89 2.65 2.55
C GLU A 220 -10.64 2.36 3.86
N ASN A 221 -10.30 3.10 4.91
CA ASN A 221 -10.87 2.97 6.26
C ASN A 221 -12.40 3.15 6.26
N ASN A 222 -12.88 4.15 5.52
CA ASN A 222 -14.26 4.61 5.59
C ASN A 222 -15.30 3.61 5.07
N VAL A 223 -14.89 2.59 4.29
CA VAL A 223 -15.83 1.73 3.56
C VAL A 223 -15.66 0.25 3.92
N PHE A 224 -14.61 -0.40 3.43
CA PHE A 224 -14.44 -1.85 3.62
C PHE A 224 -13.51 -2.19 4.77
N LEU A 225 -12.44 -1.41 4.99
CA LEU A 225 -11.48 -1.73 6.04
C LEU A 225 -12.11 -1.56 7.44
N GLY A 226 -13.04 -0.62 7.62
CA GLY A 226 -13.85 -0.51 8.83
C GLY A 226 -14.66 -1.77 9.14
N LYS A 227 -15.19 -2.46 8.12
CA LYS A 227 -15.90 -3.75 8.30
C LYS A 227 -14.95 -4.88 8.68
N LEU A 228 -13.73 -4.87 8.16
CA LEU A 228 -12.70 -5.82 8.59
C LEU A 228 -12.28 -5.55 10.04
N ASN A 229 -12.16 -4.26 10.41
CA ASN A 229 -11.85 -3.83 11.76
C ASN A 229 -12.87 -4.39 12.77
N THR A 230 -14.17 -4.23 12.51
CA THR A 230 -15.22 -4.74 13.43
C THR A 230 -15.22 -6.26 13.60
N ILE A 231 -14.77 -7.01 12.58
CA ILE A 231 -14.64 -8.48 12.68
C ILE A 231 -13.42 -8.84 13.51
N LEU A 232 -12.27 -8.21 13.24
CA LEU A 232 -11.03 -8.51 13.95
C LEU A 232 -11.06 -7.99 15.40
N SER A 233 -11.72 -6.86 15.68
CA SER A 233 -11.82 -6.31 17.03
C SER A 233 -12.58 -7.25 17.96
N LYS A 234 -13.59 -7.95 17.45
CA LYS A 234 -14.29 -9.04 18.16
C LYS A 234 -13.41 -10.26 18.43
N LEU A 235 -12.36 -10.51 17.63
CA LEU A 235 -11.45 -11.63 17.86
C LEU A 235 -10.42 -11.33 18.94
N TYR A 236 -9.93 -10.09 18.99
CA TYR A 236 -8.89 -9.67 19.93
C TYR A 236 -9.41 -8.89 21.15
N ASN A 237 -10.71 -8.59 21.19
CA ASN A 237 -11.37 -7.74 22.19
C ASN A 237 -10.70 -6.36 22.37
N ASN A 238 -10.12 -5.82 21.29
CA ASN A 238 -9.37 -4.57 21.31
C ASN A 238 -9.57 -3.79 20.01
N ASN A 239 -9.36 -2.48 20.07
CA ASN A 239 -9.42 -1.61 18.89
C ASN A 239 -8.25 -1.90 17.95
N ILE A 240 -8.50 -1.97 16.65
CA ILE A 240 -7.47 -2.30 15.66
C ILE A 240 -7.18 -1.12 14.75
N GLU A 241 -5.89 -0.84 14.60
CA GLU A 241 -5.35 0.09 13.61
C GLU A 241 -4.55 -0.69 12.57
N PHE A 242 -4.81 -0.42 11.29
CA PHE A 242 -4.11 -1.09 10.20
C PHE A 242 -2.92 -0.26 9.71
N ASN A 243 -1.76 -0.89 9.62
CA ASN A 243 -0.60 -0.39 8.91
C ASN A 243 -0.35 -1.26 7.67
N ILE A 244 -0.98 -0.91 6.55
CA ILE A 244 -0.90 -1.66 5.29
C ILE A 244 0.25 -1.14 4.44
N ILE A 245 1.27 -1.97 4.25
CA ILE A 245 2.47 -1.66 3.47
C ILE A 245 2.31 -2.26 2.07
N ASN A 246 2.20 -1.41 1.05
CA ASN A 246 2.15 -1.84 -0.35
C ASN A 246 3.55 -2.12 -0.89
N GLN A 247 3.80 -3.36 -1.30
CA GLN A 247 5.06 -3.79 -1.89
C GLN A 247 5.10 -3.52 -3.39
N LYS A 248 6.28 -3.12 -3.88
CA LYS A 248 6.49 -2.87 -5.32
C LYS A 248 6.74 -4.14 -6.12
N SER A 249 7.31 -5.18 -5.50
CA SER A 249 7.63 -6.45 -6.15
C SER A 249 7.37 -7.65 -5.25
N VAL A 250 7.12 -8.80 -5.89
CA VAL A 250 6.94 -10.12 -5.23
C VAL A 250 8.19 -10.53 -4.46
N THR A 251 9.36 -10.03 -4.88
CA THR A 251 10.67 -10.44 -4.38
C THR A 251 10.97 -9.99 -2.96
N LEU A 252 10.24 -9.01 -2.43
CA LEU A 252 10.53 -8.34 -1.16
C LEU A 252 9.86 -8.99 0.05
N ASN A 253 8.97 -9.98 -0.15
CA ASN A 253 8.35 -10.71 0.96
C ASN A 253 8.22 -12.19 0.62
N THR A 254 8.73 -13.02 1.52
CA THR A 254 8.71 -14.48 1.39
C THR A 254 7.31 -15.06 1.45
N ASP A 255 6.41 -14.55 2.30
CA ASP A 255 5.03 -15.05 2.41
C ASP A 255 4.31 -14.90 1.05
N ILE A 256 4.36 -13.70 0.48
CA ILE A 256 3.74 -13.39 -0.82
C ILE A 256 4.39 -14.20 -1.95
N LEU A 257 5.73 -14.32 -1.94
CA LEU A 257 6.48 -15.10 -2.93
C LEU A 257 6.08 -16.58 -2.92
N THR A 258 6.06 -17.21 -1.74
CA THR A 258 5.71 -18.62 -1.59
C THR A 258 4.25 -18.87 -1.93
N GLU A 259 3.32 -17.99 -1.53
CA GLU A 259 1.91 -18.08 -1.90
C GLU A 259 1.70 -17.96 -3.42
N MET A 260 2.37 -17.00 -4.07
CA MET A 260 2.28 -16.85 -5.52
C MET A 260 2.85 -18.07 -6.26
N LEU A 261 3.96 -18.61 -5.78
CA LEU A 261 4.53 -19.84 -6.31
C LEU A 261 3.61 -21.05 -6.10
N THR A 262 2.95 -21.17 -4.94
CA THR A 262 2.05 -22.32 -4.67
C THR A 262 0.87 -22.30 -5.60
N LEU A 263 0.26 -21.14 -5.87
CA LEU A 263 -0.81 -21.03 -6.86
C LEU A 263 -0.36 -21.38 -8.27
N LYS A 264 0.85 -20.98 -8.67
CA LYS A 264 1.41 -21.34 -9.99
C LYS A 264 1.64 -22.85 -10.10
N ILE A 265 2.23 -23.46 -9.07
CA ILE A 265 2.47 -24.92 -9.03
C ILE A 265 1.15 -25.68 -8.93
N ARG A 266 0.13 -25.18 -8.22
CA ARG A 266 -1.15 -25.88 -8.06
C ARG A 266 -1.82 -26.27 -9.39
N ARG A 267 -1.59 -25.50 -10.46
CA ARG A 267 -2.14 -25.78 -11.80
C ARG A 267 -1.58 -27.10 -12.35
N GLU A 268 -2.50 -27.95 -12.78
CA GLU A 268 -2.18 -29.27 -13.36
C GLU A 268 -1.32 -29.07 -14.62
N LYS A 269 -0.25 -29.87 -14.76
CA LYS A 269 0.75 -29.83 -15.85
C LYS A 269 1.87 -28.78 -15.77
N THR A 270 2.05 -28.09 -14.64
CA THR A 270 3.19 -27.14 -14.51
C THR A 270 4.53 -27.82 -14.20
N ASN A 271 5.51 -27.61 -15.10
CA ASN A 271 6.89 -28.02 -14.88
C ASN A 271 7.56 -27.10 -13.84
N ILE A 272 7.99 -27.69 -12.72
CA ILE A 272 8.40 -26.93 -11.53
C ILE A 272 9.80 -26.34 -11.64
N VAL A 273 10.74 -27.09 -12.22
CA VAL A 273 12.13 -26.64 -12.40
C VAL A 273 12.22 -25.36 -13.25
N PRO A 274 11.65 -25.30 -14.47
CA PRO A 274 11.69 -24.07 -15.27
C PRO A 274 10.92 -22.93 -14.60
N LEU A 275 9.82 -23.23 -13.90
CA LEU A 275 9.07 -22.24 -13.13
C LEU A 275 9.96 -21.58 -12.05
N ILE A 276 10.69 -22.37 -11.27
CA ILE A 276 11.61 -21.87 -10.24
C ILE A 276 12.72 -21.05 -10.90
N LYS A 277 13.34 -21.53 -11.99
CA LYS A 277 14.37 -20.77 -12.72
C LYS A 277 13.85 -19.41 -13.20
N ASN A 278 12.67 -19.35 -13.80
CA ASN A 278 12.06 -18.10 -14.27
C ASN A 278 11.77 -17.13 -13.11
N VAL A 279 11.34 -17.66 -11.96
CA VAL A 279 11.10 -16.83 -10.77
C VAL A 279 12.42 -16.26 -10.23
N LEU A 280 13.48 -17.06 -10.18
CA LEU A 280 14.82 -16.62 -9.76
C LEU A 280 15.44 -15.56 -10.69
N GLN A 281 15.09 -15.55 -11.98
CA GLN A 281 15.54 -14.51 -12.90
C GLN A 281 15.01 -13.12 -12.52
N HIS A 282 13.82 -13.02 -11.92
CA HIS A 282 13.24 -11.74 -11.48
C HIS A 282 13.93 -11.12 -10.25
N PHE A 283 14.74 -11.89 -9.51
CA PHE A 283 15.52 -11.38 -8.39
C PHE A 283 16.78 -10.70 -8.91
N LYS A 284 16.76 -9.36 -8.91
CA LYS A 284 17.91 -8.54 -9.30
C LYS A 284 18.78 -8.31 -8.06
N LEU A 285 20.00 -8.85 -8.09
CA LEU A 285 21.00 -8.65 -7.04
C LEU A 285 21.87 -7.43 -7.41
N PRO A 286 22.34 -6.65 -6.42
CA PRO A 286 23.25 -5.53 -6.68
C PRO A 286 24.59 -6.04 -7.23
N LYS A 287 25.23 -5.22 -8.07
CA LYS A 287 26.62 -5.48 -8.51
C LYS A 287 27.55 -5.18 -7.33
N THR A 288 28.41 -6.11 -6.96
CA THR A 288 29.27 -5.98 -5.78
C THR A 288 30.68 -6.49 -6.10
N ASN A 289 31.69 -5.85 -5.52
CA ASN A 289 33.06 -6.35 -5.58
C ASN A 289 33.20 -7.50 -4.56
N ARG A 290 33.40 -8.72 -5.06
CA ARG A 290 33.47 -9.93 -4.22
C ARG A 290 34.61 -9.92 -3.22
N VAL A 291 35.72 -9.24 -3.54
CA VAL A 291 36.90 -9.15 -2.65
C VAL A 291 36.58 -8.25 -1.47
N GLN A 292 36.09 -7.03 -1.74
CA GLN A 292 35.69 -6.06 -0.69
C GLN A 292 34.52 -6.57 0.16
N GLU A 293 33.63 -7.37 -0.41
CA GLU A 293 32.50 -7.94 0.32
C GLU A 293 32.93 -9.03 1.32
N LYS A 294 34.03 -9.72 1.04
CA LYS A 294 34.56 -10.81 1.86
C LYS A 294 35.73 -10.39 2.75
N SER A 295 36.22 -9.16 2.62
CA SER A 295 37.32 -8.66 3.45
C SER A 295 36.87 -8.50 4.91
N GLY A 296 37.73 -8.91 5.83
CA GLY A 296 37.55 -8.66 7.26
C GLY A 296 37.59 -7.17 7.60
N TRP A 297 36.95 -6.79 8.70
CA TRP A 297 37.02 -5.44 9.24
C TRP A 297 38.14 -5.35 10.28
N ILE A 298 39.01 -4.36 10.16
CA ILE A 298 40.07 -4.09 11.14
C ILE A 298 39.47 -3.16 12.21
N LYS A 299 39.57 -3.55 13.48
CA LYS A 299 39.08 -2.74 14.60
C LYS A 299 39.99 -1.52 14.80
N THR A 300 39.46 -0.33 14.55
CA THR A 300 40.13 0.95 14.81
C THR A 300 39.21 1.85 15.66
N SER A 301 39.79 2.71 16.49
CA SER A 301 39.01 3.70 17.24
C SER A 301 38.60 4.84 16.31
N SER A 302 37.30 5.09 16.21
CA SER A 302 36.74 6.17 15.41
C SER A 302 36.61 7.43 16.24
N THR A 303 37.36 8.47 15.87
CA THR A 303 37.29 9.81 16.47
C THR A 303 36.00 10.56 16.13
N SER A 304 35.28 10.12 15.09
CA SER A 304 34.00 10.69 14.66
C SER A 304 32.81 10.31 15.53
N LEU A 305 32.93 9.28 16.38
CA LEU A 305 31.84 8.90 17.28
C LEU A 305 31.64 9.95 18.35
N LEU A 306 30.39 10.25 18.66
CA LEU A 306 30.03 11.26 19.65
C LEU A 306 30.62 10.93 21.03
N GLU A 307 30.60 9.66 21.39
CA GLU A 307 31.13 9.16 22.65
C GLU A 307 32.65 9.32 22.79
N ASN A 308 33.37 9.27 21.67
CA ASN A 308 34.83 9.44 21.64
C ASN A 308 35.21 10.92 21.47
N LYS A 309 34.41 11.71 20.74
CA LYS A 309 34.58 13.17 20.62
C LYS A 309 34.44 13.85 21.98
N TYR A 310 33.45 13.43 22.79
CA TYR A 310 33.20 13.96 24.13
C TYR A 310 33.32 12.87 25.21
N LYS A 311 34.52 12.74 25.79
CA LYS A 311 34.80 11.80 26.90
C LYS A 311 34.01 12.08 28.18
N ASN A 312 33.60 13.34 28.37
CA ASN A 312 32.68 13.75 29.43
C ASN A 312 31.37 14.20 28.81
N SER A 313 30.25 13.62 29.25
CA SER A 313 28.91 13.93 28.74
C SER A 313 28.27 15.13 29.45
N SER A 314 28.93 15.73 30.44
CA SER A 314 28.38 16.92 31.10
C SER A 314 28.45 18.13 30.17
N LEU A 315 27.31 18.78 29.93
CA LEU A 315 27.21 19.95 29.05
C LEU A 315 28.19 21.05 29.48
N ILE A 316 28.33 21.27 30.78
CA ILE A 316 29.28 22.24 31.36
C ILE A 316 30.71 21.95 30.89
N SER A 317 31.15 20.68 30.92
CA SER A 317 32.50 20.34 30.46
C SER A 317 32.69 20.52 28.97
N ILE A 318 31.65 20.30 28.17
CA ILE A 318 31.68 20.43 26.72
C ILE A 318 31.72 21.91 26.33
N LEU A 319 30.88 22.74 26.95
CA LEU A 319 30.83 24.19 26.72
C LEU A 319 32.14 24.87 27.14
N ASN A 320 32.64 24.55 28.33
CA ASN A 320 33.91 25.10 28.84
C ASN A 320 35.11 24.69 27.98
N LYS A 321 35.10 23.48 27.39
CA LYS A 321 36.19 23.00 26.53
C LYS A 321 36.22 23.67 25.15
N ASN A 322 35.08 24.14 24.66
CA ASN A 322 34.95 24.69 23.31
C ASN A 322 35.19 26.21 23.24
N ASN A 323 35.46 26.91 24.35
CA ASN A 323 35.64 28.37 24.41
C ASN A 323 34.54 29.15 23.67
N LEU A 324 33.29 28.67 23.73
CA LEU A 324 32.16 29.39 23.12
C LEU A 324 31.76 30.51 24.08
N ASN A 325 31.95 31.77 23.64
CA ASN A 325 31.51 32.95 24.39
C ASN A 325 30.02 32.85 24.75
N ILE A 326 29.70 33.32 25.96
CA ILE A 326 28.44 33.13 26.68
C ILE A 326 27.33 34.01 26.07
N ASP A 327 26.96 33.75 24.83
CA ASP A 327 25.61 34.04 24.34
C ASP A 327 24.84 32.72 24.41
N GLU A 328 24.18 32.48 25.55
CA GLU A 328 23.67 31.17 25.99
C GLU A 328 22.77 30.45 24.97
N ASN A 329 22.08 31.19 24.10
CA ASN A 329 21.16 30.63 23.09
C ASN A 329 21.82 30.34 21.73
N CYS A 330 22.93 30.98 21.38
CA CYS A 330 23.59 30.77 20.09
C CYS A 330 24.53 29.56 20.14
N SER A 331 25.27 29.40 21.24
CA SER A 331 26.27 28.33 21.45
C SER A 331 25.66 26.92 21.50
N LEU A 332 24.50 26.74 22.13
CA LEU A 332 23.83 25.43 22.21
C LEU A 332 23.26 24.99 20.85
N ASN A 333 22.74 25.95 20.08
CA ASN A 333 22.24 25.70 18.73
C ASN A 333 23.36 25.36 17.75
N GLU A 334 24.53 26.00 17.87
CA GLU A 334 25.73 25.64 17.10
C GLU A 334 26.25 24.26 17.47
N LEU A 335 26.29 23.92 18.76
CA LEU A 335 26.66 22.60 19.23
C LEU A 335 25.69 21.50 18.78
N LEU A 336 24.38 21.78 18.78
CA LEU A 336 23.38 20.88 18.22
C LEU A 336 23.53 20.74 16.70
N LYS A 337 23.83 21.82 15.96
CA LYS A 337 24.14 21.75 14.51
C LYS A 337 25.37 20.90 14.23
N GLU A 338 26.43 21.05 15.03
CA GLU A 338 27.64 20.22 14.93
C GLU A 338 27.36 18.74 15.25
N ILE A 339 26.62 18.45 16.32
CA ILE A 339 26.34 17.07 16.75
C ILE A 339 25.41 16.36 15.77
N THR A 340 24.44 17.08 15.22
CA THR A 340 23.48 16.49 14.28
C THR A 340 23.99 16.44 12.84
N ASN A 341 25.13 17.08 12.53
CA ASN A 341 25.58 17.36 11.16
C ASN A 341 24.45 17.94 10.27
N TYR A 342 23.48 18.59 10.92
CA TYR A 342 22.27 19.06 10.30
C TYR A 342 22.24 20.58 10.42
N SER A 343 22.39 21.26 9.29
CA SER A 343 22.11 22.68 9.19
C SER A 343 20.60 22.90 9.22
N SER A 344 19.96 22.72 10.39
CA SER A 344 18.60 23.20 10.58
C SER A 344 18.62 24.72 10.52
N LYS A 345 18.37 25.27 9.32
CA LYS A 345 17.94 26.67 9.13
C LYS A 345 16.48 26.88 9.59
N SER A 346 15.84 25.90 10.23
CA SER A 346 14.40 25.92 10.46
C SER A 346 13.96 25.13 11.69
N PHE A 347 14.50 25.46 12.87
CA PHE A 347 13.76 25.14 14.09
C PHE A 347 13.79 26.33 15.03
N VAL A 348 12.61 26.95 15.13
CA VAL A 348 12.11 27.96 16.07
C VAL A 348 11.78 29.28 15.39
N SER A 349 10.60 29.30 14.75
CA SER A 349 9.74 30.48 14.78
C SER A 349 8.31 30.00 15.03
N ASN A 350 7.84 30.32 16.23
CA ASN A 350 6.46 30.33 16.73
C ASN A 350 5.37 29.73 15.82
N GLY A 351 4.82 28.59 16.24
CA GLY A 351 3.39 28.28 16.12
C GLY A 351 2.79 28.00 14.74
N ASN A 352 3.48 28.24 13.63
CA ASN A 352 2.94 28.01 12.29
C ASN A 352 3.74 26.97 11.52
N ILE A 353 3.23 25.73 11.53
CA ILE A 353 3.67 24.61 10.68
C ILE A 353 3.22 24.90 9.25
N ASN A 354 3.74 25.93 8.59
CA ASN A 354 3.48 26.15 7.17
C ASN A 354 4.62 26.95 6.55
N ASN A 355 5.28 26.32 5.57
CA ASN A 355 5.89 26.95 4.39
C ASN A 355 7.41 27.03 4.23
N VAL A 356 8.25 26.28 4.96
CA VAL A 356 9.63 26.03 4.48
C VAL A 356 10.17 24.66 4.92
N SER A 357 9.65 23.58 4.35
CA SER A 357 10.45 22.34 4.25
C SER A 357 11.13 22.35 2.89
N ASN A 358 12.37 22.84 2.82
CA ASN A 358 13.14 22.76 1.58
C ASN A 358 13.24 21.27 1.19
N LYS A 359 12.90 20.94 -0.05
CA LYS A 359 12.94 19.55 -0.59
C LYS A 359 14.31 18.89 -0.37
N GLN A 360 15.37 19.70 -0.31
CA GLN A 360 16.75 19.29 -0.08
C GLN A 360 16.99 18.81 1.37
N ASP A 361 16.38 19.45 2.36
CA ASP A 361 16.49 19.07 3.78
C ASP A 361 15.81 17.72 4.04
N TYR A 362 14.63 17.51 3.44
CA TYR A 362 13.95 16.21 3.49
C TYR A 362 14.77 15.10 2.84
N ASN A 363 15.44 15.40 1.71
CA ASN A 363 16.32 14.42 1.05
C ASN A 363 17.50 14.04 1.96
N ASN A 364 18.12 15.02 2.63
CA ASN A 364 19.22 14.78 3.56
C ASN A 364 18.79 13.90 4.75
N ILE A 365 17.66 14.24 5.40
CA ILE A 365 17.08 13.42 6.48
C ILE A 365 16.79 12.00 5.98
N SER A 366 16.15 11.88 4.82
CA SER A 366 15.81 10.57 4.26
C SER A 366 17.06 9.75 4.00
N ASN A 367 18.15 10.37 3.52
CA ASN A 367 19.43 9.69 3.29
C ASN A 367 20.05 9.22 4.60
N ILE A 368 20.04 10.04 5.65
CA ILE A 368 20.52 9.65 6.99
C ILE A 368 19.74 8.45 7.52
N ILE A 369 18.40 8.52 7.47
CA ILE A 369 17.51 7.45 7.94
C ILE A 369 17.71 6.18 7.10
N PHE A 370 17.75 6.28 5.77
CA PHE A 370 17.94 5.09 4.95
C PHE A 370 19.33 4.51 5.11
N ASN A 371 20.38 5.32 5.31
CA ASN A 371 21.74 4.84 5.53
C ASN A 371 21.90 4.10 6.87
N SER A 372 21.14 4.47 7.91
CA SER A 372 21.16 3.78 9.20
C SER A 372 20.42 2.44 9.20
N ILE A 373 19.58 2.17 8.19
CA ILE A 373 18.82 0.91 8.07
C ILE A 373 19.62 -0.14 7.28
N LYS A 374 19.78 -1.34 7.87
CA LYS A 374 20.43 -2.49 7.24
C LYS A 374 19.44 -3.42 6.53
N TYR A 375 19.95 -4.37 5.74
CA TYR A 375 19.18 -5.41 5.03
C TYR A 375 18.20 -4.86 3.98
N LYS A 376 18.56 -3.74 3.34
CA LYS A 376 17.70 -3.04 2.35
C LYS A 376 17.71 -3.73 0.99
N ASN A 377 18.89 -4.15 0.55
CA ASN A 377 19.10 -4.70 -0.79
C ASN A 377 18.97 -6.23 -0.75
N LEU A 378 18.53 -6.85 -1.84
CA LEU A 378 18.47 -8.31 -1.90
C LEU A 378 19.87 -8.91 -2.03
N GLU A 379 20.22 -9.86 -1.17
CA GLU A 379 21.49 -10.60 -1.23
C GLU A 379 21.33 -11.94 -1.95
N GLY A 380 20.25 -12.66 -1.62
CA GLY A 380 20.02 -13.98 -2.18
C GLY A 380 18.66 -14.56 -1.83
N VAL A 381 18.31 -15.61 -2.56
CA VAL A 381 17.03 -16.29 -2.48
C VAL A 381 17.21 -17.78 -2.69
N ARG A 382 16.49 -18.57 -1.90
CA ARG A 382 16.38 -20.02 -2.05
C ARG A 382 14.91 -20.41 -2.09
N LEU A 383 14.54 -21.24 -3.05
CA LEU A 383 13.21 -21.78 -3.22
C LEU A 383 13.27 -23.31 -3.24
N GLN A 384 12.35 -23.95 -2.52
CA GLN A 384 12.23 -25.40 -2.47
C GLN A 384 10.78 -25.81 -2.57
N ALA A 385 10.45 -26.70 -3.52
CA ALA A 385 9.17 -27.38 -3.61
C ALA A 385 9.34 -28.85 -3.21
N LYS A 386 8.55 -29.33 -2.24
CA LYS A 386 8.60 -30.72 -1.76
C LYS A 386 7.18 -31.31 -1.67
N GLY A 387 7.00 -32.55 -2.12
CA GLY A 387 5.73 -33.29 -1.98
C GLY A 387 5.38 -34.14 -3.19
N ARG A 388 4.08 -34.46 -3.37
CA ARG A 388 3.56 -35.21 -4.52
C ARG A 388 3.42 -34.27 -5.73
N LEU A 389 4.55 -34.07 -6.40
CA LEU A 389 4.70 -33.14 -7.53
C LEU A 389 4.68 -33.84 -8.90
N SER A 390 4.48 -35.16 -8.93
CA SER A 390 4.35 -35.96 -10.15
C SER A 390 3.04 -35.69 -10.90
N ARG A 391 2.91 -36.32 -12.08
CA ARG A 391 1.66 -36.27 -12.86
C ARG A 391 0.56 -37.07 -12.13
N PRO A 392 -0.72 -36.67 -12.27
CA PRO A 392 -1.82 -37.38 -11.63
C PRO A 392 -2.01 -38.80 -12.20
N GLY A 393 -2.74 -39.65 -11.47
CA GLY A 393 -3.14 -40.99 -11.91
C GLY A 393 -2.14 -42.11 -11.60
N ARG A 394 -1.08 -41.83 -10.82
CA ARG A 394 -0.10 -42.84 -10.35
C ARG A 394 0.33 -42.59 -8.91
N ALA A 395 0.67 -43.68 -8.21
CA ALA A 395 1.21 -43.64 -6.85
C ALA A 395 2.74 -43.53 -6.88
N ASP A 396 3.25 -42.34 -7.20
CA ASP A 396 4.70 -42.08 -7.20
C ASP A 396 5.21 -41.57 -5.84
N ARG A 397 6.51 -41.79 -5.60
CA ARG A 397 7.23 -41.23 -4.43
C ARG A 397 7.29 -39.70 -4.46
N SER A 398 7.47 -39.10 -3.29
CA SER A 398 7.59 -37.64 -3.16
C SER A 398 8.82 -37.09 -3.89
N GLN A 399 8.72 -35.89 -4.45
CA GLN A 399 9.81 -35.22 -5.15
C GLN A 399 10.25 -33.96 -4.40
N ILE A 400 11.53 -33.62 -4.54
CA ILE A 400 12.12 -32.37 -4.06
C ILE A 400 12.74 -31.66 -5.25
N LYS A 401 12.33 -30.42 -5.49
CA LYS A 401 12.90 -29.53 -6.50
C LYS A 401 13.34 -28.24 -5.83
N LEU A 402 14.55 -27.79 -6.12
CA LEU A 402 15.15 -26.64 -5.46
C LEU A 402 15.83 -25.73 -6.48
N GLY A 403 15.97 -24.46 -6.13
CA GLY A 403 16.77 -23.49 -6.86
C GLY A 403 17.15 -22.32 -5.96
N TRP A 404 18.31 -21.73 -6.19
CA TRP A 404 18.78 -20.58 -5.44
C TRP A 404 19.53 -19.60 -6.34
N LYS A 405 19.67 -18.36 -5.86
CA LYS A 405 20.45 -17.29 -6.49
C LYS A 405 21.00 -16.38 -5.41
N GLY A 406 22.30 -16.10 -5.40
CA GLY A 406 22.94 -15.29 -4.35
C GLY A 406 23.19 -16.07 -3.05
N GLY A 407 23.51 -15.35 -1.97
CA GLY A 407 23.85 -15.91 -0.65
C GLY A 407 22.80 -15.60 0.42
N LEU A 408 22.68 -16.47 1.42
CA LEU A 408 21.85 -16.26 2.61
C LEU A 408 22.70 -15.99 3.86
N LYS A 409 23.98 -15.64 3.71
CA LYS A 409 24.85 -15.37 4.87
C LYS A 409 24.55 -13.97 5.38
N ASN A 410 24.93 -13.67 6.62
CA ASN A 410 24.97 -12.28 7.07
C ASN A 410 26.39 -11.79 6.83
N ILE A 411 26.61 -10.96 5.81
CA ILE A 411 27.95 -10.50 5.38
C ILE A 411 28.68 -9.80 6.52
N GLU A 412 27.96 -9.01 7.32
CA GLU A 412 28.54 -8.22 8.41
C GLU A 412 29.12 -9.09 9.52
N ALA A 413 28.39 -10.11 9.94
CA ALA A 413 28.91 -11.05 10.94
C ALA A 413 29.94 -12.01 10.33
N SER A 414 29.60 -12.59 9.17
CA SER A 414 30.34 -13.75 8.63
C SER A 414 31.68 -13.38 8.00
N TYR A 415 31.79 -12.19 7.40
CA TYR A 415 33.02 -11.75 6.76
C TYR A 415 33.67 -10.60 7.53
N LYS A 416 32.90 -9.57 7.90
CA LYS A 416 33.45 -8.42 8.63
C LYS A 416 33.72 -8.72 10.12
N GLY A 417 33.14 -9.77 10.69
CA GLY A 417 33.31 -10.11 12.11
C GLY A 417 32.58 -9.16 13.08
N LEU A 418 31.61 -8.40 12.57
CA LEU A 418 30.81 -7.49 13.40
C LEU A 418 29.80 -8.27 14.25
N SER A 419 29.56 -7.81 15.48
CA SER A 419 28.53 -8.42 16.32
C SER A 419 27.13 -8.13 15.77
N THR A 420 26.26 -9.15 15.74
CA THR A 420 24.89 -9.01 15.23
C THR A 420 23.90 -9.67 16.17
N VAL A 421 22.71 -9.08 16.30
CA VAL A 421 21.62 -9.63 17.09
C VAL A 421 20.93 -10.75 16.31
N THR A 422 20.74 -11.91 16.93
CA THR A 422 19.92 -13.01 16.39
C THR A 422 18.50 -12.93 16.94
N TYR A 423 17.50 -13.16 16.09
CA TYR A 423 16.11 -13.31 16.52
C TYR A 423 15.92 -14.68 17.20
N ARG A 424 15.15 -14.72 18.30
CA ARG A 424 14.80 -15.96 19.03
C ARG A 424 16.02 -16.81 19.47
N GLY A 425 17.20 -16.22 19.50
CA GLY A 425 18.47 -16.87 19.83
C GLY A 425 19.15 -17.65 18.69
N TYR A 426 18.50 -17.89 17.54
CA TYR A 426 19.10 -18.68 16.44
C TYR A 426 18.80 -18.16 15.03
N ASP A 427 17.73 -17.38 14.85
CA ASP A 427 17.32 -16.87 13.53
C ASP A 427 18.16 -15.66 13.13
N LYS A 428 18.67 -15.66 11.90
CA LYS A 428 19.47 -14.54 11.37
C LYS A 428 18.56 -13.36 11.02
N PRO A 429 18.91 -12.12 11.42
CA PRO A 429 18.02 -10.97 11.25
C PRO A 429 17.85 -10.54 9.78
N ASN A 430 18.80 -10.93 8.92
CA ASN A 430 18.78 -10.59 7.51
C ASN A 430 17.98 -11.59 6.67
N ILE A 431 17.57 -12.74 7.21
CA ILE A 431 16.82 -13.77 6.48
C ILE A 431 15.35 -13.67 6.83
N SER A 432 14.51 -13.67 5.80
CA SER A 432 13.09 -13.96 5.90
C SER A 432 12.83 -15.38 5.42
N TYR A 433 11.95 -16.10 6.11
CA TYR A 433 11.55 -17.47 5.80
C TYR A 433 10.03 -17.58 5.77
N SER A 434 9.51 -18.38 4.85
CA SER A 434 8.09 -18.74 4.83
C SER A 434 7.85 -20.10 4.19
N VAL A 435 6.69 -20.67 4.52
CA VAL A 435 6.18 -21.91 3.91
C VAL A 435 4.73 -21.71 3.50
N SER A 436 4.40 -22.18 2.30
CA SER A 436 3.03 -22.23 1.82
C SER A 436 2.69 -23.66 1.39
N ASN A 437 1.56 -24.16 1.89
CA ASN A 437 1.12 -25.53 1.66
C ASN A 437 -0.06 -25.54 0.68
N SER A 438 -0.11 -26.53 -0.19
CA SER A 438 -1.23 -26.73 -1.11
C SER A 438 -1.38 -28.18 -1.53
N LYS A 439 -2.37 -28.46 -2.38
CA LYS A 439 -2.60 -29.80 -2.93
C LYS A 439 -2.91 -29.74 -4.42
N ARG A 440 -2.38 -30.72 -5.15
CA ARG A 440 -2.75 -31.09 -6.52
C ARG A 440 -3.63 -32.34 -6.46
N SER A 441 -4.18 -32.74 -7.61
CA SER A 441 -4.82 -34.05 -7.77
C SER A 441 -3.90 -35.21 -7.38
N ALA A 442 -2.60 -35.11 -7.66
CA ALA A 442 -1.60 -36.09 -7.22
C ALA A 442 -1.40 -36.13 -5.70
N GLY A 443 -1.66 -35.06 -4.95
CA GLY A 443 -1.51 -35.01 -3.49
C GLY A 443 -0.96 -33.70 -2.95
N ALA A 444 -0.60 -33.71 -1.66
CA ALA A 444 -0.10 -32.53 -0.95
C ALA A 444 1.34 -32.17 -1.33
N PHE A 445 1.63 -30.87 -1.33
CA PHE A 445 2.98 -30.34 -1.49
C PHE A 445 3.14 -29.02 -0.73
N ALA A 446 4.39 -28.65 -0.44
CA ALA A 446 4.75 -27.40 0.20
C ALA A 446 5.83 -26.68 -0.59
N ILE A 447 5.81 -25.35 -0.54
CA ILE A 447 6.86 -24.49 -1.05
C ILE A 447 7.47 -23.73 0.12
N ARG A 448 8.79 -23.82 0.23
CA ARG A 448 9.60 -23.09 1.19
C ARG A 448 10.40 -22.03 0.47
N GLY A 449 10.45 -20.83 1.05
CA GLY A 449 11.20 -19.71 0.51
C GLY A 449 12.07 -19.06 1.57
N TRP A 450 13.31 -18.75 1.21
CA TRP A 450 14.21 -17.90 1.99
C TRP A 450 14.63 -16.72 1.12
N VAL A 451 14.59 -15.51 1.68
CA VAL A 451 15.10 -14.29 1.05
C VAL A 451 15.97 -13.57 2.07
N SER A 452 17.19 -13.23 1.67
CA SER A 452 18.15 -12.49 2.49
C SER A 452 18.29 -11.04 2.03
N GLY A 453 18.45 -10.16 2.99
CA GLY A 453 18.88 -8.78 2.79
C GLY A 453 20.39 -8.62 2.99
N LYS A 454 20.98 -7.74 2.18
CA LYS A 454 22.36 -7.28 2.26
C LYS A 454 22.47 -6.04 3.13
#